data_AF-A0A9E5EHA0-F1
#
_entry.id   AF-A0A9E5EHA0-F1
#
_cell.length_a   1.000
_cell.length_b   1.000
_cell.length_c   1.000
_cell.angle_alpha   90.00
_cell.angle_beta   90.00
_cell.angle_gamma   90.00
#
_symmetry.space_group_name_H-M   'P 1'
#
loop_
_entity.id
_entity.type
_entity.pdbx_description
1 polymer ?
#
loop_
_entity_poly.entity_id
_entity_poly.type
_entity_poly.pdbx_seq_one_letter_code
_entity_poly.pdbx_strand_id
1 'polypeptide(L)' 'MATNINAEQLLKAKSGKGFIAALDQSGGSTPKALKLYGVEETEYKNDAEMFDLIHAMRS' A
#
# COMPACT_ATOMS: atom_id res chain seq x y z
N MET A 1 -15.18 13.56 22.76
CA MET A 1 -14.37 13.87 21.57
C MET A 1 -15.31 13.85 20.37
N ALA A 2 -15.66 15.00 19.82
CA ALA A 2 -16.42 15.04 18.58
C ALA A 2 -15.45 14.75 17.43
N THR A 3 -15.61 13.62 16.75
CA THR A 3 -14.88 13.29 15.54
C THR A 3 -15.37 14.22 14.43
N ASN A 4 -14.63 15.28 14.14
CA ASN A 4 -14.86 16.10 12.96
C ASN A 4 -14.44 15.31 11.72
N ILE A 5 -15.37 14.56 11.15
CA ILE A 5 -15.18 13.91 9.85
C ILE A 5 -15.16 14.99 8.78
N ASN A 6 -14.14 14.99 7.93
CA ASN A 6 -14.09 15.88 6.77
C ASN A 6 -15.22 15.49 5.79
N ALA A 7 -16.19 16.40 5.61
CA ALA A 7 -17.39 16.15 4.81
C ALA A 7 -17.07 15.85 3.33
N GLU A 8 -16.02 16.43 2.78
CA GLU A 8 -15.62 16.20 1.39
C GLU A 8 -15.04 14.80 1.18
N GLN A 9 -14.20 14.33 2.12
CA GLN A 9 -13.67 12.96 2.10
C GLN A 9 -14.81 11.93 2.24
N LEU A 10 -15.78 12.19 3.12
CA LEU A 10 -16.95 11.32 3.30
C LEU A 10 -17.80 11.23 2.02
N LEU A 11 -18.05 12.36 1.36
CA LEU A 11 -18.77 12.38 0.09
C LEU A 11 -18.01 11.63 -1.02
N LYS A 12 -16.68 11.81 -1.12
CA LYS A 12 -15.86 11.05 -2.07
C LYS A 12 -15.90 9.54 -1.83
N ALA A 13 -15.82 9.11 -0.57
CA ALA A 13 -15.92 7.68 -0.23
C ALA A 13 -17.32 7.09 -0.48
N LYS A 14 -18.38 7.89 -0.29
CA LYS A 14 -19.77 7.43 -0.43
C LYS A 14 -20.26 7.39 -1.88
N SER A 15 -19.93 8.41 -2.69
CA SER A 15 -20.52 8.59 -4.02
C SER A 15 -19.50 8.85 -5.13
N GLY A 16 -18.20 8.89 -4.81
CA GLY A 16 -17.15 8.99 -5.82
C GLY A 16 -17.16 7.79 -6.75
N LYS A 17 -17.09 8.04 -8.07
CA LYS A 17 -16.91 6.98 -9.06
C LYS A 17 -15.43 6.58 -9.07
N GLY A 18 -15.14 5.30 -8.85
CA GLY A 18 -13.77 4.76 -8.82
C GLY A 18 -13.67 3.46 -8.04
N PHE A 19 -12.46 3.08 -7.67
CA PHE A 19 -12.17 1.94 -6.80
C PHE A 19 -11.13 2.34 -5.76
N ILE A 20 -11.07 1.58 -4.64
CA ILE A 20 -10.04 1.75 -3.61
C ILE A 20 -8.93 0.75 -3.91
N ALA A 21 -7.76 1.26 -4.29
CA ALA A 21 -6.56 0.44 -4.34
C ALA A 21 -6.00 0.29 -2.91
N ALA A 22 -6.03 -0.93 -2.38
CA ALA A 22 -5.49 -1.23 -1.06
C ALA A 22 -3.97 -1.48 -1.16
N LEU A 23 -3.18 -0.54 -0.63
CA LEU A 23 -1.70 -0.61 -0.61
C LEU A 23 -1.17 -0.89 0.80
N ASP A 24 -2.00 -1.43 1.70
CA ASP A 24 -1.73 -1.65 3.13
C ASP A 24 -1.07 -3.02 3.43
N GLN A 25 -0.33 -3.58 2.48
CA GLN A 25 0.31 -4.88 2.72
C GLN A 25 1.33 -4.83 3.88
N SER A 26 1.20 -5.80 4.78
CA SER A 26 2.12 -6.08 5.88
C SER A 26 3.42 -6.74 5.39
N GLY A 27 4.46 -6.73 6.23
CA GLY A 27 5.77 -7.31 5.91
C GLY A 27 5.73 -8.75 5.39
N GLY A 28 4.86 -9.59 5.94
CA GLY A 28 4.74 -10.99 5.49
C GLY A 28 4.11 -11.16 4.10
N SER A 29 3.42 -10.14 3.57
CA SER A 29 2.84 -10.16 2.22
C SER A 29 3.71 -9.43 1.19
N THR A 30 4.62 -8.58 1.66
CA THR A 30 5.54 -7.79 0.83
C THR A 30 6.33 -8.62 -0.20
N PRO A 31 6.91 -9.81 0.12
CA PRO A 31 7.60 -10.63 -0.87
C PRO A 31 6.70 -10.99 -2.06
N LYS A 32 5.43 -11.32 -1.77
CA LYS A 32 4.45 -11.68 -2.79
C LYS A 32 4.05 -10.48 -3.65
N ALA A 33 3.91 -9.29 -3.06
CA ALA A 33 3.71 -8.08 -3.86
C ALA A 33 4.92 -7.81 -4.75
N LEU A 34 6.12 -7.76 -4.21
CA LEU A 34 7.35 -7.51 -4.97
C LEU A 34 7.50 -8.48 -6.15
N LYS A 35 7.26 -9.77 -5.93
CA LYS A 35 7.28 -10.79 -6.99
C LYS A 35 6.26 -10.54 -8.10
N LEU A 36 5.05 -10.09 -7.77
CA LEU A 36 4.04 -9.72 -8.78
C LEU A 36 4.44 -8.49 -9.60
N TYR A 37 5.32 -7.65 -9.06
CA TYR A 37 5.91 -6.50 -9.76
C TYR A 37 7.26 -6.83 -10.43
N GLY A 38 7.66 -8.11 -10.45
CA GLY A 38 8.87 -8.59 -11.12
C GLY A 38 10.14 -8.49 -10.29
N VAL A 39 10.03 -8.22 -8.98
CA VAL A 39 11.16 -8.23 -8.03
C VAL A 39 11.22 -9.59 -7.34
N GLU A 40 12.23 -10.39 -7.65
CA GLU A 40 12.45 -11.72 -7.08
C GLU A 40 13.10 -11.65 -5.69
N GLU A 41 12.89 -12.69 -4.88
CA GLU A 41 13.41 -12.74 -3.50
C GLU A 41 14.94 -12.74 -3.42
N THR A 42 15.62 -13.00 -4.54
CA THR A 42 17.09 -12.91 -4.66
C THR A 42 17.61 -11.48 -4.81
N GLU A 43 16.72 -10.52 -5.08
CA GLU A 43 17.07 -9.11 -5.33
C GLU A 43 17.17 -8.27 -4.04
N TYR A 44 16.80 -8.84 -2.89
CA TYR A 44 16.99 -8.23 -1.57
C TYR A 44 17.55 -9.25 -0.58
N LYS A 45 18.36 -8.80 0.37
CA LYS A 45 19.09 -9.69 1.30
C LYS A 45 18.48 -9.76 2.69
N ASN A 46 17.60 -8.82 3.03
CA ASN A 46 17.02 -8.69 4.35
C ASN A 46 15.68 -7.92 4.29
N ASP A 47 14.95 -7.95 5.39
CA ASP A 47 13.63 -7.31 5.49
C ASP A 47 13.69 -5.79 5.27
N ALA A 48 14.77 -5.12 5.66
CA ALA A 48 14.91 -3.68 5.47
C ALA A 48 14.99 -3.31 3.99
N GLU A 49 15.84 -3.99 3.21
CA GLU A 49 15.92 -3.82 1.76
C GLU A 49 14.59 -4.15 1.06
N MET A 50 13.88 -5.18 1.52
CA MET A 50 12.55 -5.52 1.03
C MET A 50 11.54 -4.39 1.29
N PHE A 51 11.56 -3.79 2.49
CA PHE A 51 10.68 -2.66 2.82
C PHE A 51 11.01 -1.40 2.03
N ASP A 52 12.28 -1.14 1.74
CA ASP A 52 12.68 0.00 0.92
C ASP A 52 12.16 -0.15 -0.52
N LEU A 53 12.23 -1.37 -1.08
CA LEU A 53 11.72 -1.66 -2.43
C LEU A 53 10.20 -1.49 -2.52
N ILE A 54 9.44 -1.98 -1.54
CA ILE A 54 7.97 -1.79 -1.55
C ILE A 54 7.60 -0.33 -1.27
N HIS A 55 8.39 0.39 -0.48
CA HIS A 55 8.18 1.82 -0.24
C HIS A 55 8.43 2.63 -1.51
N ALA A 56 9.49 2.31 -2.26
CA ALA A 56 9.77 2.90 -3.57
C ALA A 56 8.65 2.60 -4.58
N MET A 57 8.04 1.41 -4.54
CA MET A 57 6.89 1.07 -5.39
C MET A 57 5.61 1.88 -5.03
N ARG A 58 5.46 2.27 -3.76
CA ARG A 58 4.26 2.98 -3.25
C ARG A 58 4.35 4.51 -3.37
N SER A 59 5.55 5.05 -3.60
CA SER A 59 5.84 6.50 -3.67
C SER A 59 5.73 7.03 -5.09
#